data_AF-A0A9E6AJ13-F1
#
_entry.id   AF-A0A9E6AJ13-F1
#
_cell.length_a   1.000
_cell.length_b   1.000
_cell.length_c   1.000
_cell.angle_alpha   90.00
_cell.angle_beta   90.00
_cell.angle_gamma   90.00
#
_symmetry.space_group_name_H-M   'P 1'
#
loop_
_entity.id
_entity.type
_entity.pdbx_description
1 polymer ?
#
loop_
_entity_poly.entity_id
_entity_poly.type
_entity_poly.pdbx_seq_one_letter_code
_entity_poly.pdbx_strand_id
1 'polypeptide(L)'
;EALGCRRVQLLRYFGETAEPCGNCDLCDTPPEIFDGTEAVRKALSAALRTGESFGAGHLIDILTGSETDKVRARGHDRLPTFGVGRDLDRRTWQGVFRQMMGHDLMRPDSTRHGALVMTDAARPILRGEASITLRKDLLKKAARRPIAKALVSDEDAPLLSALKSKRRDLAERAGLPAYMIFNDRTLIEMAETRPADLDAFARINGVGATKLEKYGSEFLQVISGETTANVHPARRALAGRAAGDVFDHLCQIQMELVRGPTGTEKPVSCSASLLRKVAEQHPTSRDALDNLLGPRRAERFGDAFLDALQQ
;
A
#
# COMPACT_ATOMS: atom_id res chain seq x y z
N GLU A 1 -16.17 -3.63 13.29
CA GLU A 1 -15.85 -4.48 12.12
C GLU A 1 -16.85 -5.63 12.10
N ALA A 2 -17.36 -6.04 10.94
CA ALA A 2 -18.43 -7.03 10.87
C ALA A 2 -17.88 -8.47 10.96
N LEU A 3 -18.55 -9.31 11.74
CA LEU A 3 -18.25 -10.75 11.90
C LEU A 3 -18.99 -11.63 10.88
N GLY A 4 -19.99 -11.08 10.18
CA GLY A 4 -20.83 -11.81 9.22
C GLY A 4 -21.24 -10.93 8.05
N CYS A 5 -22.17 -11.41 7.22
CA CYS A 5 -22.57 -10.75 5.97
C CYS A 5 -22.85 -9.24 6.15
N ARG A 6 -22.21 -8.40 5.32
CA ARG A 6 -22.36 -6.94 5.36
C ARG A 6 -23.81 -6.50 5.16
N ARG A 7 -24.51 -7.11 4.19
CA ARG A 7 -25.91 -6.80 3.90
C ARG A 7 -26.79 -7.05 5.12
N VAL A 8 -26.61 -8.19 5.78
CA VAL A 8 -27.37 -8.53 6.99
C VAL A 8 -27.12 -7.50 8.10
N GLN A 9 -25.86 -7.09 8.31
CA GLN A 9 -25.56 -6.06 9.32
C GLN A 9 -26.17 -4.69 8.99
N LEU A 10 -26.09 -4.27 7.72
CA LEU A 10 -26.70 -3.00 7.27
C LEU A 10 -28.21 -3.02 7.41
N LEU A 11 -28.88 -4.09 6.99
CA LEU A 11 -30.34 -4.21 7.09
C LEU A 11 -30.78 -4.28 8.55
N ARG A 12 -30.04 -4.99 9.42
CA ARG A 12 -30.31 -5.01 10.86
C ARG A 12 -30.25 -3.62 11.48
N TYR A 13 -29.34 -2.76 11.04
CA TYR A 13 -29.26 -1.38 11.53
C TYR A 13 -30.57 -0.60 11.25
N PHE A 14 -31.27 -0.91 10.16
CA PHE A 14 -32.58 -0.36 9.81
C PHE A 14 -33.76 -1.19 10.36
N GLY A 15 -33.52 -2.18 11.21
CA GLY A 15 -34.55 -3.04 11.79
C GLY A 15 -35.05 -4.16 10.87
N GLU A 16 -34.39 -4.37 9.73
CA GLU A 16 -34.75 -5.41 8.77
C GLU A 16 -34.01 -6.73 9.04
N THR A 17 -34.71 -7.84 8.81
CA THR A 17 -34.12 -9.19 8.87
C THR A 17 -33.83 -9.67 7.44
N ALA A 18 -32.66 -10.29 7.25
CA ALA A 18 -32.24 -10.78 5.96
C ALA A 18 -31.30 -11.98 6.11
N GLU A 19 -31.27 -12.81 5.08
CA GLU A 19 -30.32 -13.92 4.95
C GLU A 19 -28.96 -13.43 4.39
N PRO A 20 -27.86 -14.18 4.60
CA PRO A 20 -26.56 -13.87 4.01
C PRO A 20 -26.65 -13.68 2.50
N CYS A 21 -26.07 -12.60 1.98
CA CYS A 21 -26.26 -12.23 0.58
C CYS A 21 -25.51 -13.08 -0.45
N GLY A 22 -24.56 -13.91 -0.02
CA GLY A 22 -23.70 -14.71 -0.89
C GLY A 22 -22.73 -13.90 -1.78
N ASN A 23 -22.80 -12.57 -1.77
CA ASN A 23 -22.09 -11.70 -2.73
C ASN A 23 -21.37 -10.51 -2.06
N CYS A 24 -21.00 -10.63 -0.79
CA CYS A 24 -20.11 -9.68 -0.11
C CYS A 24 -18.80 -10.37 0.26
N ASP A 25 -17.76 -9.58 0.48
CA ASP A 25 -16.43 -10.04 0.93
C ASP A 25 -16.48 -10.97 2.15
N LEU A 26 -17.41 -10.75 3.08
CA LEU A 26 -17.56 -11.60 4.28
C LEU A 26 -18.35 -12.88 4.04
N CYS A 27 -19.12 -12.97 2.94
CA CYS A 27 -19.72 -14.22 2.48
C CYS A 27 -18.71 -15.03 1.65
N ASP A 28 -17.92 -14.34 0.83
CA ASP A 28 -16.91 -14.94 -0.06
C ASP A 28 -15.71 -15.49 0.72
N THR A 29 -15.18 -14.70 1.67
CA THR A 29 -14.10 -15.12 2.56
C THR A 29 -14.50 -14.90 4.02
N PRO A 30 -15.21 -15.85 4.65
CA PRO A 30 -15.58 -15.76 6.06
C PRO A 30 -14.33 -15.62 6.95
N PRO A 31 -14.31 -14.66 7.90
CA PRO A 31 -13.14 -14.45 8.73
C PRO A 31 -12.95 -15.57 9.75
N GLU A 32 -11.69 -15.95 9.98
CA GLU A 32 -11.35 -16.79 11.13
C GLU A 32 -11.60 -15.99 12.41
N ILE A 33 -12.39 -16.54 13.32
CA ILE A 33 -12.75 -15.94 14.60
C ILE A 33 -12.10 -16.70 15.76
N PHE A 34 -11.90 -16.03 16.90
CA PHE A 34 -11.41 -16.65 18.13
C PHE A 34 -12.01 -15.96 19.36
N ASP A 35 -11.95 -16.64 20.51
CA ASP A 35 -12.37 -16.05 21.78
C ASP A 35 -11.38 -14.96 22.22
N GLY A 36 -11.84 -13.70 22.20
CA GLY A 36 -11.06 -12.53 22.57
C GLY A 36 -11.31 -12.05 23.99
N THR A 37 -12.10 -12.77 24.79
CA THR A 37 -12.59 -12.33 26.10
C THR A 37 -11.45 -11.92 27.03
N GLU A 38 -10.42 -12.75 27.18
CA GLU A 38 -9.28 -12.46 28.06
C GLU A 38 -8.46 -11.26 27.57
N ALA A 39 -8.23 -11.14 26.26
CA ALA A 39 -7.52 -9.99 25.70
C ALA A 39 -8.27 -8.68 25.95
N VAL A 40 -9.59 -8.69 25.75
CA VAL A 40 -10.47 -7.55 26.02
C VAL A 40 -10.49 -7.19 27.51
N ARG A 41 -10.59 -8.18 28.41
CA ARG A 41 -10.54 -7.95 29.87
C ARG A 41 -9.22 -7.33 30.32
N LYS A 42 -8.09 -7.82 29.81
CA LYS A 42 -6.76 -7.22 30.06
C LYS A 42 -6.72 -5.76 29.61
N ALA A 43 -7.21 -5.44 28.40
CA ALA A 43 -7.24 -4.07 27.87
C ALA A 43 -8.17 -3.14 28.67
N LEU A 44 -9.36 -3.61 29.05
CA LEU A 44 -10.30 -2.87 29.89
C LEU A 44 -9.70 -2.60 31.28
N SER A 45 -9.02 -3.59 31.88
CA SER A 45 -8.33 -3.41 33.16
C SER A 45 -7.21 -2.37 33.07
N ALA A 46 -6.43 -2.36 31.98
CA ALA A 46 -5.39 -1.36 31.76
C ALA A 46 -5.98 0.06 31.60
N ALA A 47 -7.07 0.23 30.85
CA ALA A 47 -7.75 1.52 30.71
C ALA A 47 -8.28 2.01 32.07
N LEU A 48 -8.95 1.13 32.84
CA LEU A 48 -9.51 1.47 34.14
C LEU A 48 -8.42 1.87 35.15
N ARG A 49 -7.32 1.10 35.23
CA ARG A 49 -6.21 1.38 36.17
C ARG A 49 -5.40 2.64 35.82
N THR A 50 -5.50 3.12 34.59
CA THR A 50 -4.88 4.38 34.16
C THR A 50 -5.87 5.56 34.20
N GLY A 51 -7.04 5.37 34.80
CA GLY A 51 -8.08 6.39 34.92
C GLY A 51 -8.65 6.84 33.57
N GLU A 52 -8.62 5.95 32.56
CA GLU A 52 -9.18 6.21 31.22
C GLU A 52 -8.69 7.53 30.61
N SER A 53 -7.39 7.78 30.76
CA SER A 53 -6.73 9.04 30.39
C SER A 53 -5.71 8.86 29.26
N PHE A 54 -5.67 7.68 28.63
CA PHE A 54 -4.67 7.34 27.63
C PHE A 54 -5.28 6.65 26.41
N GLY A 55 -4.69 6.91 25.24
CA GLY A 55 -5.01 6.20 24.01
C GLY A 55 -4.35 4.83 23.92
N ALA A 56 -4.73 4.05 22.89
CA ALA A 56 -4.29 2.67 22.69
C ALA A 56 -2.77 2.50 22.79
N GLY A 57 -1.95 3.38 22.18
CA GLY A 57 -0.49 3.21 22.16
C GLY A 57 0.14 3.04 23.56
N HIS A 58 -0.29 3.85 24.53
CA HIS A 58 0.21 3.79 25.90
C HIS A 58 -0.36 2.60 26.68
N LEU A 59 -1.64 2.26 26.45
CA LEU A 59 -2.24 1.07 27.05
C LEU A 59 -1.55 -0.21 26.55
N ILE A 60 -1.15 -0.24 25.29
CA ILE A 60 -0.39 -1.35 24.71
C ILE A 60 0.99 -1.44 25.35
N ASP A 61 1.69 -0.31 25.56
CA ASP A 61 2.98 -0.31 26.25
C ASP A 61 2.88 -0.92 27.65
N ILE A 62 1.80 -0.63 28.40
CA ILE A 62 1.53 -1.24 29.70
C ILE A 62 1.30 -2.76 29.54
N LEU A 63 0.42 -3.16 28.63
CA LEU A 63 0.06 -4.58 28.43
C LEU A 63 1.26 -5.43 27.99
N THR A 64 2.11 -4.90 27.11
CA THR A 64 3.33 -5.59 26.65
C THR A 64 4.47 -5.49 27.66
N GLY A 65 4.35 -4.65 28.68
CA GLY A 65 5.41 -4.43 29.68
C GLY A 65 6.58 -3.63 29.12
N SER A 66 6.33 -2.71 28.20
CA SER A 66 7.33 -1.83 27.59
C SER A 66 7.59 -0.62 28.49
N GLU A 67 8.81 -0.52 29.00
CA GLU A 67 9.24 0.57 29.88
C GLU A 67 9.63 1.82 29.09
N THR A 68 8.64 2.56 28.59
CA THR A 68 8.88 3.88 28.01
C THR A 68 9.04 4.94 29.10
N ASP A 69 9.70 6.06 28.78
CA ASP A 69 9.84 7.18 29.72
C ASP A 69 8.48 7.65 30.27
N LYS A 70 7.45 7.66 29.41
CA LYS A 70 6.08 8.02 29.79
C LYS A 70 5.44 7.01 30.75
N VAL A 71 5.72 5.72 30.58
CA VAL A 71 5.23 4.67 31.50
C VAL A 71 5.86 4.86 32.88
N ARG A 72 7.18 5.02 32.95
CA ARG A 72 7.92 5.25 34.22
C ARG A 72 7.50 6.55 34.90
N ALA A 73 7.42 7.65 34.15
CA ALA A 73 7.02 8.96 34.69
C ALA A 73 5.61 8.97 35.29
N ARG A 74 4.72 8.07 34.82
CA ARG A 74 3.35 7.91 35.35
C ARG A 74 3.24 6.78 36.39
N GLY A 75 4.33 6.10 36.73
CA GLY A 75 4.33 4.97 37.67
C GLY A 75 3.53 3.76 37.18
N HIS A 76 3.30 3.66 35.87
CA HIS A 76 2.47 2.60 35.29
C HIS A 76 3.21 1.26 35.14
N ASP A 77 4.54 1.27 35.29
CA ASP A 77 5.39 0.09 35.44
C ASP A 77 5.07 -0.73 36.69
N ARG A 78 4.44 -0.11 37.71
CA ARG A 78 4.07 -0.75 38.98
C ARG A 78 2.64 -1.29 39.00
N LEU A 79 1.87 -1.10 37.92
CA LEU A 79 0.50 -1.58 37.86
C LEU A 79 0.49 -3.12 37.77
N PRO A 80 -0.46 -3.82 38.43
CA PRO A 80 -0.62 -5.26 38.25
C PRO A 80 -0.91 -5.69 36.80
N THR A 81 -1.37 -4.77 35.96
CA THR A 81 -1.61 -4.96 34.52
C THR A 81 -0.35 -4.77 33.67
N PHE A 82 0.78 -4.38 34.26
CA PHE A 82 2.02 -4.22 33.52
C PHE A 82 2.57 -5.58 33.08
N GLY A 83 2.70 -5.79 31.76
CA GLY A 83 3.21 -7.03 31.19
C GLY A 83 2.25 -8.23 31.19
N VAL A 84 0.98 -8.09 31.59
CA VAL A 84 0.00 -9.21 31.60
C VAL A 84 -0.42 -9.65 30.19
N GLY A 85 -0.11 -8.83 29.19
CA GLY A 85 -0.44 -9.04 27.78
C GLY A 85 0.74 -9.47 26.91
N ARG A 86 1.83 -9.99 27.51
CA ARG A 86 3.04 -10.44 26.79
C ARG A 86 2.81 -11.63 25.84
N ASP A 87 1.67 -12.30 25.99
CA ASP A 87 1.18 -13.34 25.08
C ASP A 87 0.84 -12.82 23.67
N LEU A 88 0.58 -11.52 23.52
CA LEU A 88 0.25 -10.89 22.24
C LEU A 88 1.27 -9.82 21.88
N ASP A 89 1.67 -9.77 20.60
CA ASP A 89 2.56 -8.73 20.12
C ASP A 89 1.84 -7.36 20.00
N ARG A 90 2.62 -6.28 19.88
CA ARG A 90 2.09 -4.90 19.78
C ARG A 90 1.05 -4.75 18.66
N ARG A 91 1.25 -5.40 17.52
CA ARG A 91 0.37 -5.30 16.35
C ARG A 91 -0.96 -6.00 16.61
N THR A 92 -0.90 -7.18 17.23
CA THR A 92 -2.05 -7.94 17.67
C THR A 92 -2.87 -7.11 18.65
N TRP A 93 -2.22 -6.48 19.63
CA TRP A 93 -2.89 -5.54 20.53
C TRP A 93 -3.54 -4.36 19.81
N GLN A 94 -2.90 -3.76 18.80
CA GLN A 94 -3.53 -2.71 17.99
C GLN A 94 -4.80 -3.19 17.29
N GLY A 95 -4.80 -4.44 16.78
CA GLY A 95 -5.99 -5.07 16.20
C GLY A 95 -7.09 -5.31 17.23
N VAL A 96 -6.74 -5.74 18.45
CA VAL A 96 -7.69 -5.91 19.56
C VAL A 96 -8.34 -4.57 19.91
N PHE A 97 -7.58 -3.49 20.13
CA PHE A 97 -8.14 -2.17 20.43
C PHE A 97 -9.03 -1.63 19.30
N ARG A 98 -8.66 -1.85 18.04
CA ARG A 98 -9.49 -1.46 16.89
C ARG A 98 -10.83 -2.19 16.90
N GLN A 99 -10.82 -3.50 17.16
CA GLN A 99 -12.03 -4.29 17.26
C GLN A 99 -12.88 -3.89 18.47
N MET A 100 -12.26 -3.60 19.61
CA MET A 100 -12.99 -3.09 20.80
C MET A 100 -13.75 -1.81 20.49
N MET A 101 -13.16 -0.85 19.77
CA MET A 101 -13.88 0.35 19.30
C MET A 101 -14.99 -0.01 18.32
N GLY A 102 -14.75 -0.97 17.41
CA GLY A 102 -15.76 -1.45 16.47
C GLY A 102 -16.94 -2.22 17.11
N HIS A 103 -16.74 -2.80 18.29
CA HIS A 103 -17.76 -3.43 19.14
C HIS A 103 -18.34 -2.47 20.18
N ASP A 104 -18.01 -1.19 20.07
CA ASP A 104 -18.46 -0.16 20.99
C ASP A 104 -18.10 -0.41 22.45
N LEU A 105 -16.99 -1.10 22.73
CA LEU A 105 -16.51 -1.35 24.10
C LEU A 105 -15.70 -0.17 24.67
N MET A 106 -15.11 0.62 23.78
CA MET A 106 -14.35 1.82 24.11
C MET A 106 -14.56 2.88 23.05
N ARG A 107 -14.54 4.15 23.45
CA ARG A 107 -14.58 5.30 22.54
C ARG A 107 -13.50 6.32 22.90
N PRO A 108 -12.95 7.03 21.90
CA PRO A 108 -12.11 8.19 22.18
C PRO A 108 -12.94 9.33 22.76
N ASP A 109 -12.47 9.92 23.85
CA ASP A 109 -13.08 11.09 24.49
C ASP A 109 -12.29 12.36 24.09
N SER A 110 -12.96 13.27 23.39
CA SER A 110 -12.36 14.54 22.92
C SER A 110 -11.98 15.47 24.08
N THR A 111 -12.69 15.41 25.20
CA THR A 111 -12.40 16.21 26.40
C THR A 111 -11.15 15.71 27.13
N ARG A 112 -10.76 14.45 26.88
CA ARG A 112 -9.58 13.79 27.46
C ARG A 112 -8.47 13.59 26.42
N HIS A 113 -8.36 14.49 25.45
CA HIS A 113 -7.33 14.44 24.40
C HIS A 113 -7.31 13.11 23.61
N GLY A 114 -8.47 12.51 23.38
CA GLY A 114 -8.61 11.24 22.66
C GLY A 114 -8.27 10.00 23.48
N ALA A 115 -8.30 10.09 24.81
CA ALA A 115 -8.20 8.92 25.69
C ALA A 115 -9.30 7.90 25.38
N LEU A 116 -8.97 6.61 25.48
CA LEU A 116 -9.97 5.55 25.34
C LEU A 116 -10.72 5.38 26.66
N VAL A 117 -12.02 5.64 26.62
CA VAL A 117 -12.95 5.51 27.74
C VAL A 117 -13.88 4.33 27.47
N MET A 118 -14.12 3.53 28.50
CA MET A 118 -15.01 2.37 28.45
C MET A 118 -16.47 2.80 28.32
N THR A 119 -17.23 2.04 27.52
CA THR A 119 -18.68 2.21 27.41
C THR A 119 -19.42 1.26 28.35
N ASP A 120 -20.74 1.41 28.49
CA ASP A 120 -21.55 0.48 29.28
C ASP A 120 -21.56 -0.94 28.71
N ALA A 121 -21.39 -1.10 27.39
CA ALA A 121 -21.34 -2.41 26.72
C ALA A 121 -20.14 -3.28 27.17
N ALA A 122 -19.07 -2.67 27.69
CA ALA A 122 -17.89 -3.40 28.12
C ALA A 122 -17.94 -3.89 29.57
N ARG A 123 -18.84 -3.36 30.40
CA ARG A 123 -18.94 -3.72 31.83
C ARG A 123 -19.21 -5.22 32.06
N PRO A 124 -20.15 -5.88 31.35
CA PRO A 124 -20.40 -7.30 31.54
C PRO A 124 -19.18 -8.17 31.21
N ILE A 125 -18.43 -7.81 30.15
CA ILE A 125 -17.20 -8.53 29.77
C ILE A 125 -16.12 -8.36 30.84
N LEU A 126 -15.93 -7.13 31.35
CA LEU A 126 -14.96 -6.86 32.42
C LEU A 126 -15.25 -7.68 33.69
N ARG A 127 -16.54 -7.81 34.06
CA ARG A 127 -17.00 -8.59 35.21
C ARG A 127 -16.97 -10.11 35.00
N GLY A 128 -16.76 -10.57 33.76
CA GLY A 128 -16.82 -12.00 33.41
C GLY A 128 -18.24 -12.53 33.26
N GLU A 129 -19.23 -11.65 33.07
CA GLU A 129 -20.64 -11.98 32.86
C GLU A 129 -20.96 -12.23 31.37
N ALA A 130 -20.10 -11.76 30.45
CA ALA A 130 -20.25 -11.93 29.01
C ALA A 130 -18.90 -12.26 28.36
N SER A 131 -18.96 -12.94 27.22
CA SER A 131 -17.81 -13.23 26.36
C SER A 131 -17.86 -12.42 25.07
N ILE A 132 -16.72 -12.30 24.40
CA ILE A 132 -16.61 -11.66 23.09
C ILE A 132 -15.73 -12.44 22.14
N THR A 133 -16.22 -12.58 20.92
CA THR A 133 -15.48 -13.16 19.81
C THR A 133 -14.87 -12.07 18.95
N LEU A 134 -13.59 -12.25 18.60
CA LEU A 134 -12.83 -11.32 17.75
C LEU A 134 -12.39 -12.02 16.46
N ARG A 135 -12.15 -11.22 15.43
CA ARG A 135 -11.56 -11.63 14.14
C ARG A 135 -10.06 -11.84 14.28
N LYS A 136 -9.59 -13.05 13.97
CA LYS A 136 -8.18 -13.44 14.00
C LYS A 136 -7.41 -12.97 12.76
N ASP A 137 -8.09 -12.84 11.62
CA ASP A 137 -7.48 -12.36 10.36
C ASP A 137 -6.96 -10.92 10.46
N LEU A 138 -7.54 -10.12 11.36
CA LEU A 138 -7.12 -8.75 11.66
C LEU A 138 -5.99 -8.66 12.69
N LEU A 139 -5.70 -9.78 13.36
CA LEU A 139 -4.64 -9.91 14.38
C LEU A 139 -3.37 -10.53 13.84
N LYS A 140 -3.49 -11.41 12.85
CA LYS A 140 -2.30 -11.95 12.17
C LYS A 140 -1.49 -10.77 11.64
N LYS A 141 -0.16 -10.84 11.78
CA LYS A 141 0.75 -10.14 10.87
C LYS A 141 0.15 -10.45 9.51
N ALA A 142 -0.42 -9.45 8.81
CA ALA A 142 -0.76 -9.62 7.40
C ALA A 142 0.48 -10.31 6.91
N ALA A 143 0.32 -11.59 6.52
CA ALA A 143 1.45 -12.29 6.02
C ALA A 143 2.02 -11.27 5.02
N ARG A 144 3.33 -11.21 4.90
CA ARG A 144 3.72 -11.11 3.52
C ARG A 144 3.16 -12.40 2.86
N ARG A 145 1.82 -12.50 2.65
CA ARG A 145 1.25 -12.58 1.31
C ARG A 145 2.31 -11.79 0.59
N PRO A 146 3.09 -12.41 -0.30
CA PRO A 146 3.54 -11.59 -1.37
C PRO A 146 2.29 -10.76 -1.63
N ILE A 147 2.43 -9.45 -1.50
CA ILE A 147 1.88 -8.67 -2.57
C ILE A 147 2.50 -9.51 -3.69
N ALA A 148 1.68 -10.40 -4.27
CA ALA A 148 1.44 -10.24 -5.64
C ALA A 148 1.37 -8.70 -5.72
N LYS A 149 2.55 -8.04 -5.90
CA LYS A 149 3.02 -7.73 -7.21
C LYS A 149 2.07 -8.53 -8.06
N ALA A 150 0.86 -7.97 -8.21
CA ALA A 150 0.24 -7.90 -9.49
C ALA A 150 1.49 -7.66 -10.30
N LEU A 151 2.01 -8.78 -10.78
CA LEU A 151 2.98 -8.81 -11.82
C LEU A 151 2.01 -8.38 -12.93
N VAL A 152 1.59 -7.09 -12.91
CA VAL A 152 2.00 -6.10 -13.88
C VAL A 152 3.19 -6.75 -14.49
N SER A 153 2.91 -7.48 -15.57
CA SER A 153 3.91 -8.21 -16.28
C SER A 153 5.10 -7.25 -16.42
N ASP A 154 6.35 -7.74 -16.48
CA ASP A 154 7.46 -6.80 -16.66
C ASP A 154 7.28 -5.92 -17.93
N GLU A 155 6.31 -6.23 -18.80
CA GLU A 155 5.81 -5.43 -19.93
C GLU A 155 4.91 -4.23 -19.55
N ASP A 156 4.20 -4.27 -18.42
CA ASP A 156 3.25 -3.23 -17.98
C ASP A 156 3.89 -2.25 -16.98
N ALA A 157 5.09 -2.55 -16.47
CA ALA A 157 5.81 -1.70 -15.52
C ALA A 157 6.16 -0.30 -16.08
N PRO A 158 6.56 -0.16 -17.36
CA PRO A 158 6.78 1.15 -17.98
C PRO A 158 5.49 1.98 -18.06
N LEU A 159 4.39 1.36 -18.51
CA LEU A 159 3.08 2.01 -18.61
C LEU A 159 2.56 2.43 -17.24
N LEU A 160 2.63 1.55 -16.24
CA LEU A 160 2.23 1.87 -14.87
C LEU A 160 3.05 3.03 -14.28
N SER A 161 4.35 3.11 -14.61
CA SER A 161 5.21 4.23 -14.21
C SER A 161 4.75 5.54 -14.86
N ALA A 162 4.43 5.51 -16.16
CA ALA A 162 3.90 6.67 -16.89
C ALA A 162 2.55 7.13 -16.32
N LEU A 163 1.63 6.20 -16.04
CA LEU A 163 0.33 6.49 -15.41
C LEU A 163 0.50 7.09 -14.01
N LYS A 164 1.45 6.59 -13.22
CA LYS A 164 1.78 7.16 -11.89
C LYS A 164 2.39 8.55 -11.98
N SER A 165 3.19 8.83 -13.01
CA SER A 165 3.72 10.17 -13.26
C SER A 165 2.59 11.12 -13.61
N LYS A 166 1.75 10.76 -14.59
CA LYS A 166 0.61 11.56 -15.03
C LYS A 166 -0.35 11.89 -13.88
N ARG A 167 -0.63 10.92 -13.02
CA ARG A 167 -1.44 11.11 -11.81
C ARG A 167 -0.84 12.17 -10.89
N ARG A 168 0.47 12.17 -10.70
CA ARG A 168 1.17 13.12 -9.83
C ARG A 168 1.09 14.53 -10.40
N ASP A 169 1.33 14.67 -11.70
CA ASP A 169 1.25 15.96 -12.39
C ASP A 169 -0.16 16.56 -12.33
N LEU A 170 -1.20 15.73 -12.46
CA LEU A 170 -2.59 16.16 -12.31
C LEU A 170 -2.94 16.55 -10.87
N ALA A 171 -2.43 15.81 -9.90
CA ALA A 171 -2.63 16.07 -8.49
C ALA A 171 -1.99 17.39 -8.06
N GLU A 172 -0.76 17.65 -8.53
CA GLU A 172 -0.06 18.92 -8.30
C GLU A 172 -0.81 20.10 -8.94
N ARG A 173 -1.25 19.97 -10.20
CA ARG A 173 -2.07 21.00 -10.87
C ARG A 173 -3.39 21.30 -10.15
N ALA A 174 -3.99 20.29 -9.54
CA ALA A 174 -5.25 20.42 -8.81
C ALA A 174 -5.07 20.82 -7.34
N GLY A 175 -3.84 20.83 -6.80
CA GLY A 175 -3.58 21.05 -5.38
C GLY A 175 -4.14 19.94 -4.48
N LEU A 176 -4.27 18.71 -5.01
CA LEU A 176 -4.89 17.58 -4.32
C LEU A 176 -3.88 16.44 -4.10
N PRO A 177 -4.07 15.57 -3.08
CA PRO A 177 -3.30 14.34 -2.97
C PRO A 177 -3.51 13.40 -4.17
N ALA A 178 -2.44 12.75 -4.65
CA ALA A 178 -2.47 11.93 -5.87
C ALA A 178 -3.51 10.81 -5.87
N TYR A 179 -3.76 10.18 -4.72
CA TYR A 179 -4.76 9.12 -4.60
C TYR A 179 -6.20 9.60 -4.85
N MET A 180 -6.48 10.90 -4.75
CA MET A 180 -7.80 11.48 -5.05
C MET A 180 -8.09 11.50 -6.54
N ILE A 181 -7.06 11.61 -7.39
CA ILE A 181 -7.18 11.49 -8.84
C ILE A 181 -7.56 10.04 -9.18
N PHE A 182 -6.65 9.09 -8.92
CA PHE A 182 -6.92 7.64 -9.00
C PHE A 182 -6.14 6.88 -7.93
N ASN A 183 -6.72 5.83 -7.37
CA ASN A 183 -6.00 4.94 -6.46
C ASN A 183 -5.02 4.03 -7.24
N ASP A 184 -4.07 3.40 -6.55
CA ASP A 184 -3.08 2.54 -7.20
C ASP A 184 -3.69 1.33 -7.91
N ARG A 185 -4.82 0.80 -7.40
CA ARG A 185 -5.54 -0.34 -8.01
C ARG A 185 -6.11 0.04 -9.38
N THR A 186 -6.73 1.21 -9.50
CA THR A 186 -7.27 1.71 -10.76
C THR A 186 -6.15 1.91 -11.80
N LEU A 187 -4.97 2.41 -11.39
CA LEU A 187 -3.84 2.56 -12.32
C LEU A 187 -3.28 1.21 -12.79
N ILE A 188 -3.26 0.20 -11.92
CA ILE A 188 -2.86 -1.15 -12.28
C ILE A 188 -3.85 -1.73 -13.28
N GLU A 189 -5.15 -1.59 -13.02
CA GLU A 189 -6.22 -2.06 -13.91
C GLU A 189 -6.17 -1.37 -15.28
N MET A 190 -5.88 -0.07 -15.34
CA MET A 190 -5.64 0.65 -16.61
C MET A 190 -4.43 0.09 -17.38
N ALA A 191 -3.35 -0.26 -16.68
CA ALA A 191 -2.15 -0.81 -17.30
C ALA A 191 -2.38 -2.24 -17.84
N GLU A 192 -3.16 -3.05 -17.13
CA GLU A 192 -3.50 -4.43 -17.50
C GLU A 192 -4.52 -4.48 -18.65
N THR A 193 -5.56 -3.63 -18.60
CA THR A 193 -6.67 -3.67 -19.58
C THR A 193 -6.45 -2.81 -20.82
N ARG A 194 -5.54 -1.83 -20.75
CA ARG A 194 -5.17 -0.92 -21.85
C ARG A 194 -6.38 -0.41 -22.65
N PRO A 195 -7.33 0.29 -22.00
CA PRO A 195 -8.53 0.80 -22.67
C PRO A 195 -8.15 1.68 -23.86
N ALA A 196 -8.77 1.39 -25.01
CA ALA A 196 -8.49 2.08 -26.28
C ALA A 196 -9.38 3.32 -26.51
N ASP A 197 -10.50 3.41 -25.80
CA ASP A 197 -11.49 4.47 -25.93
C ASP A 197 -12.11 4.85 -24.58
N LEU A 198 -12.89 5.94 -24.56
CA LEU A 198 -13.54 6.44 -23.35
C LEU A 198 -14.56 5.46 -22.76
N ASP A 199 -15.21 4.65 -23.59
CA ASP A 199 -16.20 3.66 -23.14
C ASP A 199 -15.54 2.47 -22.44
N ALA A 200 -14.38 2.03 -22.93
CA ALA A 200 -13.52 1.05 -22.28
C ALA A 200 -12.91 1.63 -20.99
N PHE A 201 -12.51 2.90 -20.99
CA PHE A 201 -11.99 3.58 -19.81
C PHE A 201 -13.04 3.75 -18.70
N ALA A 202 -14.30 4.00 -19.06
CA ALA A 202 -15.42 4.10 -18.13
C ALA A 202 -15.73 2.80 -17.40
N ARG A 203 -15.33 1.64 -17.96
CA ARG A 203 -15.53 0.32 -17.36
C ARG A 203 -14.48 -0.05 -16.30
N ILE A 204 -13.45 0.76 -16.12
CA ILE A 204 -12.39 0.56 -15.12
C ILE A 204 -12.90 0.88 -13.72
N ASN A 205 -12.63 -0.01 -12.75
CA ASN A 205 -13.08 0.19 -11.38
C ASN A 205 -12.43 1.42 -10.72
N GLY A 206 -13.26 2.40 -10.37
CA GLY A 206 -12.83 3.67 -9.78
C GLY A 206 -12.82 4.86 -10.75
N VAL A 207 -13.21 4.65 -12.01
CA VAL A 207 -13.51 5.70 -12.99
C VAL A 207 -15.02 5.99 -12.98
N GLY A 208 -15.42 7.09 -12.34
CA GLY A 208 -16.79 7.61 -12.42
C GLY A 208 -16.94 8.71 -13.47
N ALA A 209 -18.17 9.09 -13.83
CA ALA A 209 -18.46 10.09 -14.88
C ALA A 209 -17.64 11.38 -14.75
N THR A 210 -17.56 11.96 -13.54
CA THR A 210 -16.77 13.19 -13.31
C THR A 210 -15.26 13.00 -13.51
N LYS A 211 -14.72 11.81 -13.22
CA LYS A 211 -13.30 11.50 -13.43
C LYS A 211 -12.99 11.17 -14.89
N LEU A 212 -13.95 10.53 -15.57
CA LEU A 212 -13.89 10.25 -17.00
C LEU A 212 -13.84 11.57 -17.79
N GLU A 213 -14.74 12.51 -17.50
CA GLU A 213 -14.76 13.83 -18.14
C GLU A 213 -13.48 14.63 -17.86
N LYS A 214 -12.99 14.62 -16.61
CA LYS A 214 -11.84 15.44 -16.21
C LYS A 214 -10.48 14.88 -16.61
N TYR A 215 -10.33 13.55 -16.61
CA TYR A 215 -9.02 12.91 -16.71
C TYR A 215 -8.95 11.82 -17.79
N GLY A 216 -10.07 11.40 -18.39
CA GLY A 216 -10.12 10.27 -19.32
C GLY A 216 -9.22 10.44 -20.54
N SER A 217 -9.29 11.59 -21.21
CA SER A 217 -8.46 11.90 -22.38
C SER A 217 -6.96 11.89 -22.06
N GLU A 218 -6.57 12.52 -20.94
CA GLU A 218 -5.18 12.63 -20.50
C GLU A 218 -4.56 11.28 -20.11
N PHE A 219 -5.35 10.34 -19.59
CA PHE A 219 -4.88 8.99 -19.28
C PHE A 219 -4.92 8.06 -20.49
N LEU A 220 -5.92 8.18 -21.38
CA LEU A 220 -5.96 7.43 -22.63
C LEU A 220 -4.75 7.74 -23.53
N GLN A 221 -4.31 9.01 -23.58
CA GLN A 221 -3.08 9.39 -24.29
C GLN A 221 -1.82 8.71 -23.74
N VAL A 222 -1.75 8.50 -22.42
CA VAL A 222 -0.63 7.79 -21.79
C VAL A 222 -0.69 6.29 -22.11
N ILE A 223 -1.89 5.74 -22.29
CA ILE A 223 -2.14 4.32 -22.58
C ILE A 223 -1.91 4.02 -24.06
N SER A 224 -2.32 4.91 -24.98
CA SER A 224 -2.14 4.77 -26.43
C SER A 224 -0.69 4.98 -26.88
N GLY A 225 0.18 5.51 -26.02
CA GLY A 225 1.56 5.81 -26.36
C GLY A 225 1.72 7.07 -27.23
N GLU A 226 0.65 7.81 -27.49
CA GLU A 226 0.67 9.13 -28.13
C GLU A 226 1.28 10.15 -27.17
N THR A 227 2.60 10.13 -27.14
CA THR A 227 3.43 10.87 -26.20
C THR A 227 3.38 12.35 -26.54
N THR A 228 2.68 13.16 -25.73
CA THR A 228 3.21 14.48 -25.39
C THR A 228 4.13 14.30 -24.19
N ALA A 229 5.43 14.48 -24.46
CA ALA A 229 6.55 14.18 -23.60
C ALA A 229 6.40 14.74 -22.17
N ASN A 230 6.32 13.86 -21.17
CA ASN A 230 6.79 14.20 -19.84
C ASN A 230 8.03 13.34 -19.54
N VAL A 231 9.18 13.95 -19.81
CA VAL A 231 10.52 13.35 -19.77
C VAL A 231 10.82 12.81 -18.35
N HIS A 232 11.30 11.57 -18.26
CA HIS A 232 11.65 10.91 -16.99
C HIS A 232 12.63 11.78 -16.16
N PRO A 233 12.52 11.89 -14.81
CA PRO A 233 13.38 12.76 -13.99
C PRO A 233 14.90 12.58 -14.21
N ALA A 234 15.33 11.36 -14.51
CA ALA A 234 16.73 11.07 -14.85
C ALA A 234 17.18 11.73 -16.17
N ARG A 235 16.31 11.81 -17.19
CA ARG A 235 16.57 12.51 -18.45
C ARG A 235 16.36 14.03 -18.34
N ARG A 236 15.44 14.47 -17.48
CA ARG A 236 15.32 15.90 -17.11
C ARG A 236 16.60 16.44 -16.46
N ALA A 237 17.27 15.63 -15.62
CA ALA A 237 18.55 15.99 -15.02
C ALA A 237 19.71 16.13 -16.04
N LEU A 238 19.55 15.53 -17.23
CA LEU A 238 20.51 15.62 -18.35
C LEU A 238 20.10 16.63 -19.42
N ALA A 239 19.02 17.40 -19.20
CA ALA A 239 18.58 18.40 -20.17
C ALA A 239 19.68 19.44 -20.45
N GLY A 240 20.00 19.67 -21.73
CA GLY A 240 21.04 20.60 -22.16
C GLY A 240 22.47 20.08 -22.06
N ARG A 241 22.68 18.79 -21.78
CA ARG A 241 24.00 18.15 -21.76
C ARG A 241 24.10 17.11 -22.88
N ALA A 242 25.31 16.93 -23.45
CA ALA A 242 25.57 15.91 -24.48
C ALA A 242 25.21 14.48 -24.01
N ALA A 243 25.36 14.21 -22.71
CA ALA A 243 24.93 12.95 -22.10
C ALA A 243 23.40 12.69 -22.18
N GLY A 244 22.58 13.70 -22.49
CA GLY A 244 21.14 13.55 -22.68
C GLY A 244 20.80 12.78 -23.95
N ASP A 245 21.51 13.04 -25.06
CA ASP A 245 21.28 12.37 -26.33
C ASP A 245 21.78 10.92 -26.27
N VAL A 246 22.93 10.71 -25.63
CA VAL A 246 23.45 9.37 -25.30
C VAL A 246 22.45 8.59 -24.44
N PHE A 247 21.84 9.23 -23.43
CA PHE A 247 20.82 8.58 -22.61
C PHE A 247 19.61 8.14 -23.44
N ASP A 248 19.13 8.98 -24.34
CA ASP A 248 17.98 8.69 -25.20
C ASP A 248 18.31 7.54 -26.17
N HIS A 249 19.53 7.53 -26.73
CA HIS A 249 20.01 6.48 -27.61
C HIS A 249 20.16 5.13 -26.89
N LEU A 250 20.70 5.12 -25.67
CA LEU A 250 20.79 3.92 -24.84
C LEU A 250 19.39 3.38 -24.44
N CYS A 251 18.41 4.27 -24.21
CA CYS A 251 17.02 3.86 -23.97
C CYS A 251 16.42 3.16 -25.18
N GLN A 252 16.68 3.68 -26.39
CA GLN A 252 16.21 3.09 -27.64
C GLN A 252 16.80 1.70 -27.88
N ILE A 253 18.12 1.55 -27.77
CA ILE A 253 18.81 0.25 -27.94
C ILE A 253 18.33 -0.76 -26.90
N GLN A 254 18.09 -0.31 -25.67
CA GLN A 254 17.51 -1.18 -24.66
C GLN A 254 16.14 -1.69 -25.09
N MET A 255 15.26 -0.83 -25.61
CA MET A 255 13.93 -1.24 -26.06
C MET A 255 14.00 -2.31 -27.15
N GLU A 256 14.96 -2.19 -28.07
CA GLU A 256 15.18 -3.15 -29.16
C GLU A 256 15.72 -4.50 -28.64
N LEU A 257 16.64 -4.49 -27.67
CA LEU A 257 17.32 -5.68 -27.18
C LEU A 257 16.73 -6.26 -25.89
N VAL A 258 15.63 -5.70 -25.35
CA VAL A 258 15.02 -6.17 -24.09
C VAL A 258 14.74 -7.67 -24.13
N ARG A 259 14.30 -8.24 -25.27
CA ARG A 259 14.08 -9.68 -25.47
C ARG A 259 15.13 -10.38 -26.35
N GLY A 260 16.29 -9.78 -26.52
CA GLY A 260 17.42 -10.34 -27.26
C GLY A 260 17.27 -10.08 -28.75
N PRO A 261 18.30 -10.42 -29.55
CA PRO A 261 18.33 -10.11 -30.99
C PRO A 261 17.17 -10.76 -31.76
N THR A 262 16.66 -11.89 -31.26
CA THR A 262 15.56 -12.65 -31.87
C THR A 262 14.20 -12.34 -31.26
N GLY A 263 14.13 -11.50 -30.22
CA GLY A 263 12.88 -11.11 -29.55
C GLY A 263 12.20 -12.18 -28.69
N THR A 264 12.79 -13.37 -28.54
CA THR A 264 12.17 -14.52 -27.84
C THR A 264 12.73 -14.78 -26.45
N GLU A 265 13.84 -14.12 -26.08
CA GLU A 265 14.53 -14.39 -24.82
C GLU A 265 13.83 -13.73 -23.62
N LYS A 266 14.20 -14.17 -22.42
CA LYS A 266 13.72 -13.55 -21.17
C LYS A 266 14.08 -12.06 -21.16
N PRO A 267 13.15 -11.17 -20.77
CA PRO A 267 13.40 -9.75 -20.77
C PRO A 267 14.50 -9.39 -19.78
N VAL A 268 15.42 -8.53 -20.22
CA VAL A 268 16.46 -7.91 -19.40
C VAL A 268 16.35 -6.40 -19.61
N SER A 269 16.53 -5.58 -18.57
CA SER A 269 16.51 -4.12 -18.70
C SER A 269 17.44 -3.45 -17.70
N CYS A 270 17.94 -2.27 -18.06
CA CYS A 270 18.65 -1.35 -17.20
C CYS A 270 17.69 -0.32 -16.63
N SER A 271 17.90 0.08 -15.38
CA SER A 271 17.13 1.16 -14.77
C SER A 271 17.53 2.50 -15.36
N ALA A 272 16.62 3.48 -15.37
CA ALA A 272 16.94 4.84 -15.82
C ALA A 272 18.11 5.48 -15.05
N SER A 273 18.31 5.15 -13.77
CA SER A 273 19.48 5.63 -13.02
C SER A 273 20.79 5.00 -13.52
N LEU A 274 20.74 3.74 -13.96
CA LEU A 274 21.91 3.05 -14.52
C LEU A 274 22.25 3.58 -15.91
N LEU A 275 21.25 3.76 -16.78
CA LEU A 275 21.45 4.36 -18.10
C LEU A 275 21.99 5.79 -17.99
N ARG A 276 21.51 6.58 -17.01
CA ARG A 276 22.06 7.89 -16.70
C ARG A 276 23.53 7.79 -16.31
N LYS A 277 23.88 6.85 -15.44
CA LYS A 277 25.25 6.64 -15.00
C LYS A 277 26.17 6.24 -16.16
N VAL A 278 25.71 5.39 -17.07
CA VAL A 278 26.46 5.01 -18.29
C VAL A 278 26.65 6.23 -19.20
N ALA A 279 25.59 7.01 -19.44
CA ALA A 279 25.67 8.23 -20.26
C ALA A 279 26.57 9.32 -19.64
N GLU A 280 26.59 9.45 -18.31
CA GLU A 280 27.44 10.41 -17.59
C GLU A 280 28.91 9.97 -17.52
N GLN A 281 29.19 8.67 -17.34
CA GLN A 281 30.55 8.15 -17.18
C GLN A 281 31.22 7.80 -18.50
N HIS A 282 30.43 7.59 -19.56
CA HIS A 282 30.89 7.36 -20.93
C HIS A 282 32.02 6.32 -21.03
N PRO A 283 31.81 5.08 -20.56
CA PRO A 283 32.85 4.06 -20.53
C PRO A 283 33.36 3.73 -21.94
N THR A 284 34.68 3.74 -22.11
CA THR A 284 35.34 3.50 -23.41
C THR A 284 35.83 2.06 -23.60
N SER A 285 35.71 1.21 -22.57
CA SER A 285 36.09 -0.20 -22.62
C SER A 285 34.96 -1.11 -22.18
N ARG A 286 34.98 -2.33 -22.72
CA ARG A 286 34.00 -3.37 -22.40
C ARG A 286 34.01 -3.73 -20.92
N ASP A 287 35.20 -3.85 -20.32
CA ASP A 287 35.35 -4.15 -18.89
C ASP A 287 34.76 -3.04 -17.98
N ALA A 288 34.92 -1.77 -18.36
CA ALA A 288 34.36 -0.65 -17.59
C ALA A 288 32.83 -0.64 -17.64
N LEU A 289 32.25 -0.94 -18.81
CA LEU A 289 30.81 -1.04 -18.99
C LEU A 289 30.22 -2.26 -18.26
N ASP A 290 30.90 -3.41 -18.32
CA ASP A 290 30.45 -4.65 -17.67
C ASP A 290 30.43 -4.52 -16.13
N ASN A 291 31.41 -3.80 -15.56
CA ASN A 291 31.41 -3.46 -14.14
C ASN A 291 30.22 -2.57 -13.73
N LEU A 292 29.69 -1.75 -14.64
CA LEU A 292 28.53 -0.90 -14.37
C LEU A 292 27.21 -1.67 -14.55
N LEU A 293 27.10 -2.50 -15.59
CA LEU A 293 25.87 -3.21 -15.94
C LEU A 293 25.65 -4.48 -15.11
N GLY A 294 26.73 -5.17 -14.75
CA GLY A 294 26.72 -6.52 -14.20
C GLY A 294 26.50 -7.60 -15.27
N PRO A 295 26.84 -8.87 -15.00
CA PRO A 295 27.08 -9.90 -16.01
C PRO A 295 25.90 -10.15 -16.95
N ARG A 296 24.67 -10.24 -16.42
CA ARG A 296 23.47 -10.52 -17.21
C ARG A 296 23.04 -9.37 -18.15
N ARG A 297 23.32 -8.12 -17.77
CA ARG A 297 22.99 -6.94 -18.57
C ARG A 297 24.10 -6.62 -19.56
N ALA A 298 25.34 -6.80 -19.13
CA ALA A 298 26.52 -6.78 -19.97
C ALA A 298 26.33 -7.73 -21.17
N GLU A 299 26.01 -9.00 -20.92
CA GLU A 299 25.78 -9.98 -21.98
C GLU A 299 24.73 -9.53 -23.01
N ARG A 300 23.67 -8.85 -22.56
CA ARG A 300 22.59 -8.43 -23.44
C ARG A 300 22.85 -7.12 -24.18
N PHE A 301 23.39 -6.13 -23.49
CA PHE A 301 23.43 -4.74 -23.96
C PHE A 301 24.83 -4.21 -24.19
N GLY A 302 25.86 -4.86 -23.66
CA GLY A 302 27.18 -4.25 -23.55
C GLY A 302 27.81 -3.87 -24.90
N ASP A 303 27.63 -4.67 -25.95
CA ASP A 303 28.28 -4.40 -27.25
C ASP A 303 27.53 -3.26 -27.94
N ALA A 304 26.20 -3.35 -28.02
CA ALA A 304 25.37 -2.30 -28.59
C ALA A 304 25.47 -0.97 -27.81
N PHE A 305 25.63 -1.01 -26.49
CA PHE A 305 25.85 0.19 -25.67
C PHE A 305 27.26 0.75 -25.85
N LEU A 306 28.28 -0.09 -26.05
CA LEU A 306 29.64 0.39 -26.29
C LEU A 306 29.75 1.03 -27.68
N ASP A 307 29.11 0.44 -28.69
CA ASP A 307 29.02 1.00 -30.05
C ASP A 307 28.30 2.35 -30.03
N ALA A 308 27.20 2.45 -29.29
CA ALA A 308 26.44 3.68 -29.07
C ALA A 308 27.20 4.79 -28.34
N LEU A 309 28.20 4.43 -27.53
CA LEU A 309 29.07 5.38 -26.85
C LEU A 309 30.28 5.80 -27.71
N GLN A 310 30.53 5.13 -28.84
CA GLN A 310 31.63 5.45 -29.74
C GLN A 310 31.20 6.29 -30.96
N GLN A 311 29.89 6.46 -31.16
CA GLN A 311 29.27 7.30 -32.18
C GLN A 311 29.05 8.73 -31.68
#